data_AF-A0A815AYG3-F1
#
_entry.id   AF-A0A815AYG3-F1
#
_cell.length_a   1.000
_cell.length_b   1.000
_cell.length_c   1.000
_cell.angle_alpha   90.00
_cell.angle_beta   90.00
_cell.angle_gamma   90.00
#
_symmetry.space_group_name_H-M   'P 1'
#
loop_
_entity.id
_entity.type
_entity.pdbx_description
1 polymer ?
#
loop_
_entity_poly.entity_id
_entity_poly.type
_entity_poly.pdbx_seq_one_letter_code
_entity_poly.pdbx_strand_id
1 'polypeptide(L)'
;MLLAGAILTLLLFTSLSTHVTTVPVLNLSSAVYRNLHESHQDTLKCPCSTTTVPHRTFISLSASFHQVCSSDFVSDAWITLLSLVRSGSYDDWLTRAVHQFRLLSTVCNLVNTTIFGTVKRLITRSLVTFNVLTENDFNTQLNTTVNQFIQSTVINFGLLLDTVHLSLRVDQPFKVPDHLNTLLYRKVDDH
;
A
#
# COMPACT_ATOMS: atom_id res chain seq x y z
N MET A 1 7.53 70.74 -26.88
CA MET A 1 8.66 69.78 -26.76
C MET A 1 8.34 68.60 -25.83
N LEU A 2 7.75 68.81 -24.64
CA LEU A 2 7.37 67.72 -23.72
C LEU A 2 6.38 66.70 -24.33
N LEU A 3 5.36 67.19 -25.06
CA LEU A 3 4.36 66.34 -25.73
C LEU A 3 4.96 65.44 -26.81
N ALA A 4 5.87 66.00 -27.63
CA ALA A 4 6.57 65.24 -28.66
C ALA A 4 7.51 64.18 -28.06
N GLY A 5 8.18 64.51 -26.94
CA GLY A 5 8.99 63.55 -26.20
C GLY A 5 8.18 62.39 -25.61
N ALA A 6 7.01 62.68 -25.03
CA ALA A 6 6.10 61.67 -24.50
C ALA A 6 5.51 60.75 -25.58
N ILE A 7 5.19 61.30 -26.75
CA ILE A 7 4.71 60.49 -27.90
C ILE A 7 5.83 59.58 -28.40
N LEU A 8 7.07 60.08 -28.49
CA LEU A 8 8.21 59.31 -28.95
C LEU A 8 8.55 58.15 -27.99
N THR A 9 8.50 58.37 -26.67
CA THR A 9 8.73 57.30 -25.69
C THR A 9 7.65 56.23 -25.74
N LEU A 10 6.39 56.60 -25.97
CA LEU A 10 5.26 55.66 -26.07
C LEU A 10 5.32 54.82 -27.36
N LEU A 11 5.73 55.43 -28.48
CA LEU A 11 5.96 54.73 -29.76
C LEU A 11 7.14 53.76 -29.66
N LEU A 12 8.23 54.15 -29.01
CA LEU A 12 9.37 53.26 -28.76
C LEU A 12 8.97 52.09 -27.85
N PHE A 13 8.26 52.38 -26.75
CA PHE A 13 7.82 51.33 -25.82
C PHE A 13 6.91 50.31 -26.49
N THR A 14 5.94 50.76 -27.30
CA THR A 14 5.01 49.87 -28.02
C THR A 14 5.70 49.08 -29.13
N SER A 15 6.65 49.68 -29.85
CA SER A 15 7.41 49.01 -30.91
C SER A 15 8.40 47.97 -30.38
N LEU A 16 9.03 48.24 -29.23
CA LEU A 16 9.97 47.31 -28.59
C LEU A 16 9.27 46.28 -27.68
N SER A 17 7.97 46.41 -27.46
CA SER A 17 7.22 45.45 -26.65
C SER A 17 7.13 44.12 -27.37
N THR A 18 7.62 43.07 -26.73
CA THR A 18 7.49 41.70 -27.25
C THR A 18 6.18 41.10 -26.77
N HIS A 19 5.38 40.60 -27.71
CA HIS A 19 4.14 39.89 -27.40
C HIS A 19 4.37 38.39 -27.41
N VAL A 20 4.06 37.72 -26.30
CA VAL A 20 4.03 36.26 -26.23
C VAL A 20 2.74 35.78 -26.88
N THR A 21 2.86 34.91 -27.89
CA THR A 21 1.71 34.26 -28.53
C THR A 21 1.71 32.78 -28.19
N THR A 22 0.52 32.22 -27.93
CA THR A 22 0.35 30.79 -27.66
C THR A 22 0.06 30.07 -28.97
N VAL A 23 0.95 29.17 -29.39
CA VAL A 23 0.74 28.32 -30.57
C VAL A 23 0.22 26.95 -30.11
N PRO A 24 -1.02 26.56 -30.47
CA PRO A 24 -1.55 25.26 -30.11
C PRO A 24 -0.89 24.16 -30.94
N VAL A 25 -0.39 23.11 -30.28
CA VAL A 25 0.12 21.89 -30.92
C VAL A 25 -0.74 20.72 -30.44
N LEU A 26 -1.39 20.03 -31.39
CA LEU A 26 -2.28 18.91 -31.11
C LEU A 26 -1.52 17.59 -31.25
N ASN A 27 -1.89 16.59 -30.44
CA ASN A 27 -1.35 15.22 -30.50
C ASN A 27 0.19 15.16 -30.46
N LEU A 28 0.81 15.77 -29.45
CA LEU A 28 2.26 15.63 -29.25
C LEU A 28 2.63 14.19 -28.96
N SER A 29 3.68 13.70 -29.63
CA SER A 29 4.36 12.48 -29.20
C SER A 29 5.14 12.74 -27.90
N SER A 30 5.39 11.69 -27.13
CA SER A 30 6.18 11.77 -25.89
C SER A 30 7.58 12.34 -26.12
N ALA A 31 8.22 12.00 -27.25
CA ALA A 31 9.53 12.51 -27.62
C ALA A 31 9.50 14.03 -27.91
N VAL A 32 8.48 14.52 -28.61
CA VAL A 32 8.33 15.96 -28.89
C VAL A 32 8.05 16.74 -27.61
N TYR A 33 7.18 16.21 -26.73
CA TYR A 33 6.95 16.79 -25.42
C TYR A 33 8.24 16.92 -24.61
N ARG A 34 9.05 15.85 -24.53
CA ARG A 34 10.31 15.87 -23.78
C ARG A 34 11.27 16.94 -24.31
N ASN A 35 11.47 17.00 -25.63
CA ASN A 35 12.34 18.02 -26.25
C ASN A 35 11.84 19.45 -25.99
N LEU A 36 10.53 19.69 -26.05
CA LEU A 36 9.94 21.00 -25.77
C LEU A 36 10.03 21.35 -24.28
N HIS A 37 9.84 20.37 -23.40
CA HIS A 37 9.94 20.56 -21.96
C HIS A 37 11.37 20.95 -21.55
N GLU A 38 12.38 20.30 -22.13
CA GLU A 38 13.81 20.64 -21.89
C GLU A 38 14.18 22.06 -22.34
N SER A 39 13.57 22.56 -23.42
CA SER A 39 13.91 23.85 -24.02
C SER A 39 13.02 25.01 -23.57
N HIS A 40 11.81 24.72 -23.08
CA HIS A 40 10.77 25.72 -22.80
C HIS A 40 9.99 25.41 -21.50
N GLN A 41 10.65 24.86 -20.47
CA GLN A 41 10.02 24.39 -19.25
C GLN A 41 9.07 25.41 -18.58
N ASP A 42 9.48 26.68 -18.54
CA ASP A 42 8.74 27.73 -17.82
C ASP A 42 7.47 28.20 -18.55
N THR A 43 7.45 28.08 -19.88
CA THR A 43 6.36 28.60 -20.73
C THR A 43 5.49 27.50 -21.32
N LEU A 44 5.98 26.25 -21.39
CA LEU A 44 5.24 25.11 -21.91
C LEU A 44 4.06 24.75 -21.00
N LYS A 45 2.85 24.75 -21.56
CA LYS A 45 1.64 24.25 -20.91
C LYS A 45 1.03 23.15 -21.75
N CYS A 46 0.94 21.96 -21.17
CA CYS A 46 0.36 20.78 -21.82
C CYS A 46 -0.82 20.27 -20.99
N PRO A 47 -2.02 20.87 -21.15
CA PRO A 47 -3.20 20.43 -20.44
C PRO A 47 -3.62 19.03 -20.88
N CYS A 48 -4.05 18.20 -19.94
CA CYS A 48 -4.53 16.86 -20.25
C CYS A 48 -5.95 16.91 -20.84
N SER A 49 -6.22 16.08 -21.84
CA SER A 49 -7.59 15.86 -22.34
C SER A 49 -8.49 15.19 -21.30
N THR A 50 -7.89 14.34 -20.46
CA THR A 50 -8.53 13.69 -19.31
C THR A 50 -7.74 13.99 -18.05
N THR A 51 -8.40 14.55 -17.03
CA THR A 51 -7.74 14.93 -15.78
C THR A 51 -7.62 13.80 -14.77
N THR A 52 -8.26 12.66 -15.03
CA THR A 52 -8.35 11.53 -14.11
C THR A 52 -8.01 10.24 -14.85
N VAL A 53 -6.95 9.56 -14.41
CA VAL A 53 -6.50 8.30 -15.00
C VAL A 53 -6.55 7.20 -13.91
N PRO A 54 -7.38 6.16 -14.07
CA PRO A 54 -7.48 5.11 -13.06
C PRO A 54 -6.16 4.36 -12.86
N HIS A 55 -5.77 4.12 -11.61
CA HIS A 55 -4.54 3.40 -11.29
C HIS A 55 -4.45 2.03 -11.95
N ARG A 56 -5.58 1.32 -12.09
CA ARG A 56 -5.64 0.02 -12.79
C ARG A 56 -5.08 0.03 -14.22
N THR A 57 -4.94 1.19 -14.87
CA THR A 57 -4.42 1.26 -16.25
C THR A 57 -2.90 1.21 -16.31
N PHE A 58 -2.21 1.47 -15.19
CA PHE A 58 -0.74 1.54 -15.15
C PHE A 58 -0.12 0.86 -13.91
N ILE A 59 -0.93 0.41 -12.94
CA ILE A 59 -0.49 -0.34 -11.76
C ILE A 59 -0.97 -1.79 -11.87
N SER A 60 -0.04 -2.72 -11.70
CA SER A 60 -0.31 -4.14 -11.47
C SER A 60 0.35 -4.58 -10.17
N LEU A 61 -0.44 -5.17 -9.27
CA LEU A 61 0.02 -5.63 -7.96
C LEU A 61 -0.46 -7.06 -7.72
N SER A 62 0.46 -7.91 -7.28
CA SER A 62 0.19 -9.27 -6.85
C SER A 62 0.85 -9.50 -5.50
N ALA A 63 0.13 -10.13 -4.58
CA ALA A 63 0.67 -10.49 -3.28
C ALA A 63 1.13 -11.95 -3.26
N SER A 64 2.24 -12.19 -2.57
CA SER A 64 2.69 -13.53 -2.21
C SER A 64 2.44 -13.74 -0.73
N PHE A 65 1.71 -14.80 -0.38
CA PHE A 65 1.44 -15.16 1.01
C PHE A 65 2.47 -16.16 1.53
N HIS A 66 2.59 -16.25 2.85
CA HIS A 66 3.44 -17.25 3.47
C HIS A 66 2.94 -18.67 3.15
N GLN A 67 3.86 -19.60 2.88
CA GLN A 67 3.53 -20.98 2.45
C GLN A 67 2.62 -21.73 3.42
N VAL A 68 2.65 -21.36 4.70
CA VAL A 68 1.76 -21.92 5.73
C VAL A 68 0.28 -21.64 5.46
N CYS A 69 -0.04 -20.52 4.81
CA CYS A 69 -1.43 -20.17 4.48
C CYS A 69 -1.98 -20.96 3.29
N SER A 70 -1.14 -21.76 2.62
CA SER A 70 -1.51 -22.70 1.57
C SER A 70 -1.20 -24.16 1.94
N SER A 71 -0.81 -24.43 3.19
CA SER A 71 -0.51 -25.80 3.65
C SER A 71 -1.73 -26.46 4.29
N ASP A 72 -1.64 -27.77 4.52
CA ASP A 72 -2.71 -28.53 5.19
C ASP A 72 -2.99 -28.02 6.62
N PHE A 73 -2.04 -27.33 7.25
CA PHE A 73 -2.17 -26.83 8.63
C PHE A 73 -3.31 -25.83 8.83
N VAL A 74 -3.74 -25.16 7.78
CA VAL A 74 -4.87 -24.22 7.81
C VAL A 74 -6.17 -24.84 7.27
N SER A 75 -6.12 -26.09 6.80
CA SER A 75 -7.28 -26.77 6.24
C SER A 75 -8.25 -27.27 7.31
N ASP A 76 -9.54 -27.24 6.99
CA ASP A 76 -10.58 -27.82 7.86
C ASP A 76 -10.37 -29.32 8.07
N ALA A 77 -9.83 -30.04 7.08
CA ALA A 77 -9.56 -31.47 7.17
C ALA A 77 -8.53 -31.79 8.27
N TRP A 78 -7.40 -31.07 8.30
CA TRP A 78 -6.38 -31.21 9.33
C TRP A 78 -6.91 -30.87 10.73
N ILE A 79 -7.61 -29.74 10.85
CA ILE A 79 -8.18 -29.28 12.11
C ILE A 79 -9.22 -30.29 12.64
N THR A 80 -10.05 -30.84 11.75
CA THR A 80 -11.06 -31.85 12.09
C THR A 80 -10.39 -33.13 12.55
N LEU A 81 -9.37 -33.62 11.82
CA LEU A 81 -8.62 -34.81 12.20
C LEU A 81 -8.04 -34.68 13.60
N LEU A 82 -7.37 -33.56 13.92
CA LEU A 82 -6.82 -33.29 15.23
C LEU A 82 -7.89 -33.29 16.34
N SER A 83 -9.10 -32.81 16.05
CA SER A 83 -10.19 -32.78 17.03
C SER A 83 -10.81 -34.16 17.33
N LEU A 84 -10.64 -35.12 16.42
CA LEU A 84 -11.14 -36.50 16.59
C LEU A 84 -10.17 -37.38 17.38
N VAL A 85 -8.88 -37.00 17.43
CA VAL A 85 -7.88 -37.69 18.25
C VAL A 85 -8.09 -37.30 19.71
N ARG A 86 -8.87 -38.11 20.43
CA ARG A 86 -9.13 -37.94 21.86
C ARG A 86 -8.01 -38.62 22.66
N SER A 87 -7.17 -37.89 23.39
CA SER A 87 -6.53 -38.50 24.56
C SER A 87 -7.48 -38.44 25.75
N GLY A 88 -7.41 -39.45 26.63
CA GLY A 88 -8.21 -39.49 27.85
C GLY A 88 -7.78 -38.47 28.92
N SER A 89 -6.86 -37.55 28.62
CA SER A 89 -6.32 -36.56 29.56
C SER A 89 -6.91 -35.17 29.32
N TYR A 90 -7.25 -34.47 30.40
CA TYR A 90 -7.81 -33.10 30.35
C TYR A 90 -6.76 -32.04 29.97
N ASP A 91 -5.47 -32.37 30.06
CA ASP A 91 -4.34 -31.47 29.75
C ASP A 91 -3.63 -31.86 28.43
N ASP A 92 -4.43 -32.26 27.45
CA ASP A 92 -3.93 -32.75 26.18
C ASP A 92 -3.43 -31.60 25.29
N TRP A 93 -2.18 -31.70 24.84
CA TRP A 93 -1.60 -30.78 23.87
C TRP A 93 -2.41 -30.73 22.57
N LEU A 94 -3.13 -31.82 22.22
CA LEU A 94 -3.99 -31.88 21.03
C LEU A 94 -5.12 -30.85 21.09
N THR A 95 -5.76 -30.69 22.25
CA THR A 95 -6.81 -29.68 22.45
C THR A 95 -6.26 -28.27 22.22
N ARG A 96 -5.08 -27.97 22.77
CA ARG A 96 -4.41 -26.68 22.53
C ARG A 96 -4.03 -26.50 21.06
N ALA A 97 -3.49 -27.53 20.41
CA ALA A 97 -3.08 -27.49 19.01
C ALA A 97 -4.24 -27.17 18.06
N VAL A 98 -5.43 -27.77 18.27
CA VAL A 98 -6.64 -27.49 17.46
C VAL A 98 -6.96 -25.99 17.47
N HIS A 99 -6.92 -25.34 18.64
CA HIS A 99 -7.20 -23.91 18.74
C HIS A 99 -6.12 -23.07 18.05
N GLN A 100 -4.84 -23.46 18.14
CA GLN A 100 -3.75 -22.75 17.47
C GLN A 100 -3.85 -22.86 15.94
N PHE A 101 -4.16 -24.05 15.40
CA PHE A 101 -4.34 -24.21 13.95
C PHE A 101 -5.59 -23.49 13.42
N ARG A 102 -6.68 -23.43 14.21
CA ARG A 102 -7.85 -22.58 13.89
C ARG A 102 -7.51 -21.11 13.86
N LEU A 103 -6.73 -20.63 14.83
CA LEU A 103 -6.24 -19.25 14.86
C LEU A 103 -5.39 -18.95 13.62
N LEU A 104 -4.46 -19.85 13.29
CA LEU A 104 -3.61 -19.72 12.11
C LEU A 104 -4.42 -19.65 10.81
N SER A 105 -5.41 -20.53 10.65
CA SER A 105 -6.32 -20.52 9.48
C SER A 105 -7.09 -19.20 9.39
N THR A 106 -7.61 -18.72 10.52
CA THR A 106 -8.31 -17.43 10.61
C THR A 106 -7.40 -16.27 10.23
N VAL A 107 -6.17 -16.23 10.75
CA VAL A 107 -5.18 -15.20 10.43
C VAL A 107 -4.83 -15.25 8.94
N CYS A 108 -4.59 -16.42 8.36
CA CYS A 108 -4.29 -16.57 6.94
C CYS A 108 -5.44 -16.07 6.04
N ASN A 109 -6.69 -16.38 6.38
CA ASN A 109 -7.86 -15.85 5.68
C ASN A 109 -7.97 -14.32 5.83
N LEU A 110 -7.71 -13.79 7.02
CA LEU A 110 -7.73 -12.37 7.30
C LEU A 110 -6.66 -11.61 6.50
N VAL A 111 -5.43 -12.15 6.39
CA VAL A 111 -4.38 -11.58 5.53
C VAL A 111 -4.88 -11.52 4.09
N ASN A 112 -5.40 -12.63 3.57
CA ASN A 112 -5.84 -12.72 2.18
C ASN A 112 -6.94 -11.70 1.86
N THR A 113 -7.99 -11.66 2.68
CA THR A 113 -9.11 -10.72 2.52
C THR A 113 -8.68 -9.27 2.69
N THR A 114 -7.79 -8.98 3.65
CA THR A 114 -7.22 -7.63 3.85
C THR A 114 -6.45 -7.19 2.62
N ILE A 115 -5.50 -7.99 2.14
CA ILE A 115 -4.66 -7.65 0.98
C ILE A 115 -5.49 -7.49 -0.28
N PHE A 116 -6.42 -8.40 -0.56
CA PHE A 116 -7.31 -8.29 -1.72
C PHE A 116 -8.15 -7.00 -1.66
N GLY A 117 -8.72 -6.70 -0.49
CA GLY A 117 -9.51 -5.49 -0.28
C GLY A 117 -8.69 -4.20 -0.45
N THR A 118 -7.48 -4.16 0.12
CA THR A 118 -6.63 -2.96 0.04
C THR A 118 -6.08 -2.76 -1.37
N VAL A 119 -5.64 -3.82 -2.07
CA VAL A 119 -5.21 -3.75 -3.48
C VAL A 119 -6.36 -3.27 -4.36
N LYS A 120 -7.56 -3.85 -4.23
CA LYS A 120 -8.75 -3.43 -4.98
C LYS A 120 -9.02 -1.93 -4.77
N ARG A 121 -8.93 -1.46 -3.53
CA ARG A 121 -9.09 -0.03 -3.22
C ARG A 121 -8.04 0.83 -3.91
N LEU A 122 -6.77 0.43 -3.92
CA LEU A 122 -5.71 1.20 -4.59
C LEU A 122 -5.94 1.32 -6.10
N ILE A 123 -6.26 0.21 -6.78
CA ILE A 123 -6.41 0.21 -8.25
C ILE A 123 -7.69 0.91 -8.73
N THR A 124 -8.70 1.04 -7.86
CA THR A 124 -9.93 1.83 -8.14
C THR A 124 -9.74 3.34 -7.98
N ARG A 125 -8.71 3.78 -7.23
CA ARG A 125 -8.34 5.19 -7.18
C ARG A 125 -7.76 5.63 -8.52
N SER A 126 -7.71 6.94 -8.71
CA SER A 126 -7.20 7.53 -9.95
C SER A 126 -6.14 8.59 -9.65
N LEU A 127 -5.18 8.70 -10.55
CA LEU A 127 -4.26 9.81 -10.61
C LEU A 127 -5.02 11.02 -11.15
N VAL A 128 -4.95 12.14 -10.43
CA VAL A 128 -5.55 13.40 -10.83
C VAL A 128 -4.45 14.35 -11.27
N THR A 129 -4.48 14.78 -12.53
CA THR A 129 -3.51 15.76 -13.06
C THR A 129 -4.16 16.64 -14.11
N PHE A 130 -3.85 17.94 -14.08
CA PHE A 130 -4.37 18.92 -15.03
C PHE A 130 -3.44 19.14 -16.22
N ASN A 131 -2.15 18.86 -16.04
CA ASN A 131 -1.13 18.95 -17.08
C ASN A 131 -0.36 17.65 -17.17
N VAL A 132 0.29 17.42 -18.31
CA VAL A 132 1.19 16.29 -18.49
C VAL A 132 2.28 16.35 -17.43
N LEU A 133 2.44 15.26 -16.67
CA LEU A 133 3.52 15.11 -15.70
C LEU A 133 4.80 14.72 -16.43
N THR A 134 5.93 15.17 -15.90
CA THR A 134 7.23 14.63 -16.32
C THR A 134 7.32 13.16 -15.90
N GLU A 135 8.16 12.39 -16.58
CA GLU A 135 8.40 11.00 -16.21
C GLU A 135 8.91 10.88 -14.75
N ASN A 136 9.77 11.82 -14.34
CA ASN A 136 10.29 11.86 -12.97
C ASN A 136 9.18 12.14 -11.94
N ASP A 137 8.31 13.10 -12.20
CA ASP A 137 7.21 13.44 -11.28
C ASP A 137 6.20 12.30 -11.21
N PHE A 138 5.86 11.71 -12.35
CA PHE A 138 4.98 10.55 -12.41
C PHE A 138 5.55 9.39 -11.59
N ASN A 139 6.82 9.03 -11.83
CA ASN A 139 7.48 7.93 -11.11
C ASN A 139 7.61 8.23 -9.61
N THR A 140 7.94 9.47 -9.23
CA THR A 140 8.06 9.88 -7.83
C THR A 140 6.72 9.80 -7.11
N GLN A 141 5.66 10.32 -7.74
CA GLN A 141 4.30 10.27 -7.17
C GLN A 141 3.77 8.84 -7.10
N LEU A 142 4.03 8.02 -8.12
CA LEU A 142 3.64 6.62 -8.17
C LEU A 142 4.35 5.81 -7.07
N ASN A 143 5.67 5.91 -6.98
CA ASN A 143 6.47 5.23 -5.97
C ASN A 143 6.04 5.65 -4.56
N THR A 144 5.81 6.94 -4.33
CA THR A 144 5.30 7.44 -3.05
C THR A 144 3.94 6.83 -2.71
N THR A 145 3.03 6.80 -3.68
CA THR A 145 1.67 6.24 -3.50
C THR A 145 1.71 4.74 -3.18
N VAL A 146 2.52 3.98 -3.93
CA VAL A 146 2.67 2.53 -3.73
C VAL A 146 3.36 2.23 -2.40
N ASN A 147 4.42 2.96 -2.05
CA ASN A 147 5.11 2.78 -0.79
C ASN A 147 4.22 3.11 0.41
N GLN A 148 3.47 4.21 0.37
CA GLN A 148 2.48 4.53 1.41
C GLN A 148 1.40 3.46 1.52
N PHE A 149 0.94 2.92 0.39
CA PHE A 149 0.01 1.81 0.37
C PHE A 149 0.58 0.57 1.06
N ILE A 150 1.81 0.16 0.74
CA ILE A 150 2.48 -1.00 1.35
C ILE A 150 2.64 -0.77 2.85
N GLN A 151 3.22 0.36 3.25
CA GLN A 151 3.51 0.66 4.66
C GLN A 151 2.23 0.74 5.49
N SER A 152 1.20 1.45 5.02
CA SER A 152 -0.07 1.53 5.74
C SER A 152 -0.77 0.17 5.85
N THR A 153 -0.66 -0.69 4.83
CA THR A 153 -1.23 -2.04 4.87
C THR A 153 -0.52 -2.91 5.91
N VAL A 154 0.82 -2.88 5.94
CA VAL A 154 1.62 -3.62 6.93
C VAL A 154 1.35 -3.12 8.35
N ILE A 155 1.37 -1.80 8.58
CA ILE A 155 1.12 -1.21 9.90
C ILE A 155 -0.28 -1.54 10.40
N ASN A 156 -1.32 -1.32 9.58
CA ASN A 156 -2.69 -1.56 10.00
C ASN A 156 -2.94 -3.04 10.28
N PHE A 157 -2.35 -3.93 9.50
CA PHE A 157 -2.46 -5.36 9.73
C PHE A 157 -1.69 -5.80 10.98
N GLY A 158 -0.50 -5.24 11.22
CA GLY A 158 0.27 -5.46 12.44
C GLY A 158 -0.50 -5.05 13.70
N LEU A 159 -1.11 -3.85 13.69
CA LEU A 159 -1.96 -3.38 14.79
C LEU A 159 -3.16 -4.30 15.05
N LEU A 160 -3.76 -4.85 13.99
CA LEU A 160 -4.85 -5.82 14.12
C LEU A 160 -4.36 -7.11 14.78
N LEU A 161 -3.19 -7.62 14.39
CA LEU A 161 -2.58 -8.79 15.03
C LEU A 161 -2.21 -8.53 16.50
N ASP A 162 -1.63 -7.38 16.81
CA ASP A 162 -1.29 -7.00 18.19
C ASP A 162 -2.54 -6.93 19.07
N THR A 163 -3.62 -6.37 18.53
CA THR A 163 -4.93 -6.34 19.20
C THR A 163 -5.43 -7.76 19.49
N VAL A 164 -5.40 -8.64 18.48
CA VAL A 164 -5.78 -10.06 18.66
C VAL A 164 -4.91 -10.73 19.73
N HIS A 165 -3.60 -10.53 19.68
CA HIS A 165 -2.67 -11.10 20.67
C HIS A 165 -2.98 -10.61 22.10
N LEU A 166 -3.25 -9.32 22.27
CA LEU A 166 -3.61 -8.75 23.57
C LEU A 166 -4.92 -9.34 24.11
N SER A 167 -5.96 -9.46 23.27
CA SER A 167 -7.23 -10.10 23.68
C SER A 167 -7.02 -11.55 24.11
N LEU A 168 -6.19 -12.31 23.40
CA LEU A 168 -5.87 -13.70 23.78
C LEU A 168 -5.14 -13.81 25.13
N ARG A 169 -4.39 -12.77 25.55
CA ARG A 169 -3.71 -12.74 26.86
C ARG A 169 -4.66 -12.38 27.99
N VAL A 170 -5.61 -11.48 27.74
CA VAL A 170 -6.59 -11.02 28.74
C VAL A 170 -7.65 -12.11 29.00
N ASP A 171 -8.08 -12.83 27.96
CA ASP A 171 -9.14 -13.83 28.05
C ASP A 171 -8.66 -15.23 28.46
N GLN A 172 -7.42 -15.40 28.94
CA GLN A 172 -6.97 -16.72 29.42
C GLN A 172 -7.71 -17.11 30.70
N PRO A 173 -8.48 -18.22 30.74
CA PRO A 173 -9.13 -18.70 31.97
C PRO A 173 -8.16 -19.36 32.96
N PHE A 174 -6.88 -19.50 32.60
CA PHE A 174 -5.90 -20.26 33.37
C PHE A 174 -4.64 -19.44 33.61
N LYS A 175 -4.61 -18.76 34.74
CA LYS A 175 -3.35 -18.46 35.43
C LYS A 175 -2.86 -19.78 36.04
N VAL A 176 -1.81 -20.39 35.49
CA VAL A 176 -1.13 -21.49 36.20
C VAL A 176 -0.60 -20.89 37.51
N PRO A 177 -0.94 -21.45 38.69
CA PRO A 177 -0.40 -20.94 39.95
C PRO A 177 1.13 -21.05 39.92
N ASP A 178 1.83 -19.97 40.30
CA ASP A 178 3.31 -19.86 40.27
C ASP A 178 4.05 -21.03 40.95
N HIS A 179 3.36 -21.81 41.77
CA HIS A 179 3.87 -22.96 42.52
C HIS A 179 4.14 -24.21 41.65
N LEU A 180 3.59 -24.29 40.42
CA LEU A 180 3.79 -25.45 39.53
C LEU A 180 4.96 -25.30 38.56
N ASN A 181 5.51 -24.09 38.37
CA ASN A 181 6.67 -23.85 37.51
C ASN A 181 7.96 -24.50 38.07
N THR A 182 8.02 -24.75 39.37
CA THR A 182 9.19 -25.34 40.05
C THR A 182 9.30 -26.86 39.84
N LEU A 183 8.24 -27.53 39.39
CA LEU A 183 8.22 -28.99 39.22
C LEU A 183 8.57 -29.46 37.80
N LEU A 184 8.45 -28.59 36.79
CA LEU A 184 8.81 -28.92 35.40
C LEU A 184 10.32 -28.80 35.14
N TYR A 185 11.05 -27.96 35.90
CA TYR A 185 12.50 -27.83 35.77
C TYR A 185 13.30 -28.93 36.49
N ARG A 186 12.68 -29.73 37.38
CA ARG A 186 13.42 -30.76 38.13
C ARG A 186 13.54 -32.11 37.40
N LYS A 187 12.85 -32.29 36.26
CA LYS A 187 12.82 -33.59 35.56
C LYS A 187 13.74 -33.68 34.34
N VAL A 188 14.59 -32.68 34.12
CA VAL A 188 15.53 -32.62 32.98
C VAL A 188 16.96 -33.03 33.37
N ASP A 189 17.27 -33.19 34.66
CA ASP A 189 18.65 -33.45 35.15
C ASP A 189 18.93 -34.89 35.61
N ASP A 190 18.04 -35.86 35.35
CA ASP A 190 18.32 -37.28 35.61
C ASP A 190 18.40 -38.03 34.27
N HIS A 191 19.54 -37.97 33.57
CA HIS A 191 20.11 -38.99 32.67
C HIS A 191 21.63 -38.80 32.57
#